data_AF-X1K2N3-F1
#
_entry.id   AF-X1K2N3-F1
#
_cell.length_a   1.000
_cell.length_b   1.000
_cell.length_c   1.000
_cell.angle_alpha   90.00
_cell.angle_beta   90.00
_cell.angle_gamma   90.00
#
_symmetry.space_group_name_H-M   'P 1'
#
loop_
_entity.id
_entity.type
_entity.pdbx_description
1 polymer ?
#
loop_
_entity_poly.entity_id
_entity_poly.type
_entity_poly.pdbx_seq_one_letter_code
_entity_poly.pdbx_strand_id
1 'polypeptide(L)'
;HKKHVVYGVVLEPEVWDAQQDIVDVDEIEKAAHDFLAFYRKIDLRHHYLTEKCYPVESYIAPTDLRLGEEKVRKGSWILGTKVTDAKIWKDIEDGVLTGFSIVGYARRVPTD
;
A
#
# COMPACT_ATOMS: atom_id res chain seq x y z
N HIS A 1 -17.26 1.26 -18.77
CA HIS A 1 -16.05 0.51 -18.37
C HIS A 1 -15.71 0.82 -16.91
N LYS A 2 -15.72 -0.18 -16.02
CA LYS A 2 -15.13 0.00 -14.67
C LYS A 2 -13.63 0.24 -14.84
N LYS A 3 -13.07 1.23 -14.15
CA LYS A 3 -11.64 1.54 -14.25
C LYS A 3 -10.74 0.47 -13.62
N HIS A 4 -11.30 -0.47 -12.83
CA HIS A 4 -10.56 -1.53 -12.10
C HIS A 4 -9.30 -1.01 -11.42
N VAL A 5 -9.40 0.16 -10.79
CA VAL A 5 -8.35 0.72 -9.95
C VAL A 5 -8.85 0.63 -8.52
N VAL A 6 -8.03 0.05 -7.66
CA VAL A 6 -8.25 0.01 -6.21
C VAL A 6 -7.24 0.93 -5.54
N TYR A 7 -7.67 1.63 -4.51
CA TYR A 7 -6.82 2.44 -3.66
C TYR A 7 -6.73 1.81 -2.28
N GLY A 8 -5.59 1.95 -1.63
CA GLY A 8 -5.41 1.51 -0.26
C GLY A 8 -4.20 2.19 0.36
N VAL A 9 -4.21 2.22 1.69
CA VAL A 9 -3.06 2.64 2.50
C VAL A 9 -2.06 1.49 2.54
N VAL A 10 -0.79 1.80 2.31
CA VAL A 10 0.31 0.84 2.38
C VAL A 10 1.03 0.94 3.72
N LEU A 11 1.32 2.17 4.16
CA LEU A 11 1.83 2.50 5.50
C LEU A 11 1.18 3.77 6.01
N GLU A 12 0.97 3.83 7.32
CA GLU A 12 0.45 4.98 8.04
C GLU A 12 1.39 5.32 9.21
N PRO A 13 1.80 6.59 9.38
CA PRO A 13 2.69 6.99 10.45
C PRO A 13 2.01 6.89 11.82
N GLU A 14 2.82 6.71 12.87
CA GLU A 14 2.40 6.74 14.29
C GLU A 14 1.32 5.69 14.66
N VAL A 15 1.09 4.72 13.79
CA VAL A 15 0.22 3.57 14.03
C VAL A 15 1.09 2.32 14.07
N TRP A 16 0.86 1.49 15.08
CA TRP A 16 1.46 0.16 15.13
C TRP A 16 0.97 -0.64 13.93
N ASP A 17 1.88 -1.00 13.03
CA ASP A 17 1.55 -1.84 11.89
C ASP A 17 1.24 -3.28 12.34
N ALA A 18 0.87 -4.15 11.39
CA ALA A 18 0.56 -5.55 11.67
C ALA A 18 1.76 -6.35 12.24
N GLN A 19 2.96 -5.77 12.21
CA GLN A 19 4.22 -6.32 12.67
C GLN A 19 4.69 -5.68 14.00
N GLN A 20 3.85 -4.83 14.60
CA GLN A 20 4.14 -4.05 15.81
C GLN A 20 5.36 -3.13 15.68
N ASP A 21 5.55 -2.52 14.52
CA ASP A 21 6.51 -1.43 14.34
C ASP A 21 5.76 -0.10 14.17
N ILE A 22 6.41 0.99 14.60
CA ILE A 22 6.01 2.36 14.22
C ILE A 22 7.00 2.80 13.14
N VAL A 23 6.47 3.18 11.98
CA VAL A 23 7.29 3.70 10.88
C VAL A 23 7.20 5.23 10.88
N ASP A 24 8.36 5.88 10.87
CA ASP A 24 8.45 7.33 10.79
C ASP A 24 7.99 7.85 9.42
N VAL A 25 7.42 9.05 9.38
CA VAL A 25 6.91 9.66 8.15
C VAL A 25 7.98 9.78 7.06
N ASP A 26 9.23 10.09 7.42
CA ASP A 26 10.33 10.23 6.47
C ASP A 26 10.70 8.87 5.85
N GLU A 27 10.63 7.79 6.64
CA GLU A 27 10.87 6.42 6.17
C GLU A 27 9.72 5.92 5.30
N ILE A 28 8.46 6.28 5.62
CA ILE A 28 7.30 5.99 4.77
C ILE A 28 7.46 6.69 3.41
N GLU A 29 7.81 7.97 3.41
CA GLU A 29 8.03 8.75 2.17
C GLU A 29 9.15 8.13 1.33
N LYS A 30 10.28 7.83 1.96
CA LYS A 30 11.40 7.17 1.31
C LYS A 30 10.99 5.83 0.70
N ALA A 31 10.28 4.98 1.44
CA ALA A 31 9.81 3.69 0.95
C ALA A 31 8.84 3.83 -0.23
N ALA A 32 7.92 4.79 -0.18
CA ALA A 32 6.97 5.07 -1.26
C ALA A 32 7.69 5.52 -2.54
N HIS A 33 8.66 6.41 -2.41
CA HIS A 33 9.45 6.91 -3.53
C HIS A 33 10.35 5.84 -4.13
N ASP A 34 11.06 5.06 -3.29
CA ASP A 34 11.91 3.96 -3.76
C ASP A 34 11.07 2.88 -4.46
N PHE A 35 9.90 2.54 -3.91
CA PHE A 35 8.96 1.64 -4.55
C PHE A 35 8.58 2.13 -5.94
N LEU A 36 8.16 3.38 -6.07
CA LEU A 36 7.75 3.95 -7.35
C LEU A 36 8.92 4.11 -8.32
N ALA A 37 10.13 4.39 -7.85
CA ALA A 37 11.32 4.65 -8.66
C ALA A 37 12.04 3.38 -9.12
N PHE A 38 11.99 2.29 -8.34
CA PHE A 38 12.82 1.11 -8.61
C PHE A 38 12.05 -0.21 -8.66
N TYR A 39 10.98 -0.39 -7.89
CA TYR A 39 10.34 -1.69 -7.72
C TYR A 39 9.05 -1.86 -8.53
N ARG A 40 8.01 -1.06 -8.24
CA ARG A 40 6.70 -1.07 -8.92
C ARG A 40 6.07 -2.45 -9.14
N LYS A 41 6.42 -3.44 -8.33
CA LYS A 41 5.90 -4.81 -8.43
C LYS A 41 4.79 -4.99 -7.42
N ILE A 42 3.61 -5.36 -7.91
CA ILE A 42 2.49 -5.80 -7.07
C ILE A 42 2.33 -7.30 -7.24
N ASP A 43 2.28 -7.97 -6.11
CA ASP A 43 2.16 -9.41 -6.07
C ASP A 43 1.05 -9.82 -5.09
N LEU A 44 0.45 -10.97 -5.35
CA LEU A 44 -0.53 -11.57 -4.47
C LEU A 44 0.15 -12.53 -3.50
N ARG A 45 0.04 -12.23 -2.21
CA ARG A 45 0.48 -13.10 -1.10
C ARG A 45 1.96 -13.50 -1.16
N HIS A 46 2.83 -12.66 -1.70
CA HIS A 46 4.28 -12.86 -1.77
C HIS A 46 4.72 -14.10 -2.56
N HIS A 47 3.92 -14.52 -3.55
CA HIS A 47 4.23 -15.62 -4.46
C HIS A 47 5.00 -15.19 -5.73
N TYR A 48 5.35 -13.91 -5.86
CA TYR A 48 6.08 -13.25 -6.95
C TYR A 48 5.49 -13.45 -8.36
N LEU A 49 4.16 -13.62 -8.46
CA LEU A 49 3.53 -14.29 -9.60
C LEU A 49 2.53 -13.47 -10.41
N THR A 50 2.40 -12.16 -10.21
CA THR A 50 1.33 -11.42 -10.92
C THR A 50 1.78 -10.23 -11.75
N GLU A 51 1.98 -10.44 -13.05
CA GLU A 51 1.89 -9.39 -14.10
C GLU A 51 0.43 -8.94 -14.34
N LYS A 52 -0.37 -8.89 -13.28
CA LYS A 52 -1.83 -8.67 -13.33
C LYS A 52 -2.30 -7.48 -12.51
N CYS A 53 -1.39 -6.90 -11.74
CA CYS A 53 -1.61 -5.73 -10.91
C CYS A 53 -0.49 -4.73 -11.16
N TYR A 54 -0.83 -3.47 -11.41
CA TYR A 54 0.13 -2.43 -11.78
C TYR A 54 -0.11 -1.17 -10.95
N PRO A 55 0.92 -0.60 -10.31
CA PRO A 55 0.78 0.70 -9.68
C PRO A 55 0.55 1.73 -10.78
N VAL A 56 -0.53 2.50 -10.64
CA VAL A 56 -0.87 3.61 -11.55
C VAL A 56 -0.77 4.96 -10.85
N GLU A 57 -0.87 4.97 -9.52
CA GLU A 57 -0.70 6.15 -8.68
C GLU A 57 0.00 5.74 -7.39
N SER A 58 0.90 6.59 -6.87
CA SER A 58 1.60 6.40 -5.60
C SER A 58 1.93 7.77 -5.03
N TYR A 59 1.44 8.08 -3.83
CA TYR A 59 1.65 9.39 -3.22
C TYR A 59 1.59 9.34 -1.69
N ILE A 60 2.17 10.37 -1.08
CA ILE A 60 2.06 10.64 0.35
C ILE A 60 0.86 11.54 0.59
N ALA A 61 -0.01 11.16 1.53
CA ALA A 61 -1.18 11.92 1.91
C ALA A 61 -0.75 13.31 2.41
N PRO A 62 -1.07 14.41 1.69
CA PRO A 62 -0.57 15.74 2.03
C PRO A 62 -1.27 16.35 3.25
N THR A 63 -2.42 15.79 3.62
CA THR A 63 -3.26 16.14 4.75
C THR A 63 -4.01 14.89 5.21
N ASP A 64 -4.58 14.93 6.42
CA ASP A 64 -5.58 13.95 6.84
C ASP A 64 -6.72 13.90 5.82
N LEU A 65 -7.07 12.70 5.38
CA LEU A 65 -8.10 12.48 4.37
C LEU A 65 -8.92 11.23 4.67
N ARG A 66 -9.94 10.98 3.85
CA ARG A 66 -10.71 9.74 3.91
C ARG A 66 -10.57 8.97 2.61
N LEU A 67 -10.30 7.67 2.73
CA LEU A 67 -10.32 6.74 1.62
C LEU A 67 -11.54 5.82 1.79
N GLY A 68 -12.66 6.22 1.19
CA GLY A 68 -13.95 5.59 1.49
C GLY A 68 -14.34 5.78 2.96
N GLU A 69 -14.43 4.68 3.70
CA GLU A 69 -14.77 4.69 5.13
C GLU A 69 -13.55 4.84 6.05
N GLU A 70 -12.36 4.56 5.54
CA GLU A 70 -11.09 4.62 6.26
C GLU A 70 -10.64 6.08 6.47
N LYS A 71 -10.20 6.41 7.69
CA LYS A 71 -9.50 7.66 7.97
C LYS A 71 -8.02 7.43 7.72
N VAL A 72 -7.39 8.32 6.97
CA VAL A 72 -5.98 8.24 6.61
C VAL A 72 -5.29 9.51 7.12
N ARG A 73 -4.23 9.33 7.91
CA ARG A 73 -3.41 10.45 8.43
C ARG A 73 -2.56 11.08 7.34
N LYS A 74 -2.24 12.37 7.53
CA LYS A 74 -1.17 13.03 6.80
C LYS A 74 0.13 12.22 6.94
N GLY A 75 0.86 12.07 5.83
CA GLY A 75 2.11 11.30 5.80
C GLY A 75 1.94 9.83 5.46
N SER A 76 0.72 9.30 5.41
CA SER A 76 0.47 7.93 4.96
C SER A 76 0.78 7.75 3.49
N TRP A 77 1.33 6.60 3.12
CA TRP A 77 1.53 6.21 1.74
C TRP A 77 0.27 5.55 1.18
N ILE A 78 -0.29 6.16 0.13
CA ILE A 78 -1.45 5.65 -0.60
C ILE A 78 -1.01 5.16 -1.98
N LEU A 79 -1.51 3.98 -2.36
CA LEU A 79 -1.24 3.38 -3.65
C LEU A 79 -2.53 3.11 -4.44
N GLY A 80 -2.57 3.59 -5.67
CA GLY A 80 -3.57 3.24 -6.67
C GLY A 80 -3.06 2.11 -7.55
N THR A 81 -3.75 0.97 -7.55
CA THR A 81 -3.36 -0.23 -8.30
C THR A 81 -4.42 -0.59 -9.34
N LYS A 82 -4.00 -0.67 -10.60
CA LYS A 82 -4.80 -1.21 -11.70
C LYS A 82 -4.77 -2.73 -11.65
N VAL A 83 -5.94 -3.35 -11.63
CA VAL A 83 -6.11 -4.82 -11.66
C VAL A 83 -6.63 -5.22 -13.05
N THR A 84 -5.93 -6.11 -13.73
CA THR A 84 -6.29 -6.59 -15.07
C THR A 84 -6.94 -7.98 -15.06
N ASP A 85 -6.79 -8.73 -13.98
CA ASP A 85 -7.36 -10.07 -13.83
C ASP A 85 -8.72 -10.04 -13.12
N ALA A 86 -9.72 -10.67 -13.76
CA ALA A 86 -11.10 -10.67 -13.27
C ALA A 86 -11.30 -11.45 -11.97
N LYS A 87 -10.49 -12.49 -11.72
CA LYS A 87 -10.58 -13.26 -10.47
C LYS A 87 -10.04 -12.42 -9.31
N ILE A 88 -8.90 -11.75 -9.50
CA ILE A 88 -8.34 -10.84 -8.49
C ILE A 88 -9.34 -9.72 -8.19
N TRP A 89 -9.94 -9.13 -9.22
CA TRP A 89 -10.96 -8.10 -9.05
C TRP A 89 -12.17 -8.60 -8.24
N LYS A 90 -12.64 -9.82 -8.54
CA LYS A 90 -13.72 -10.45 -7.77
C LYS A 90 -13.32 -10.71 -6.32
N ASP A 91 -12.11 -11.20 -6.07
CA ASP A 91 -11.61 -11.43 -4.71
C ASP A 91 -11.54 -10.12 -3.89
N ILE A 92 -11.29 -8.96 -4.55
CA ILE A 92 -11.37 -7.64 -3.91
C ILE A 92 -12.84 -7.26 -3.64
N GLU A 93 -13.73 -7.39 -4.62
CA GLU A 93 -15.16 -7.08 -4.48
C GLU A 93 -15.84 -7.94 -3.40
N ASP A 94 -15.42 -9.19 -3.26
CA ASP A 94 -15.91 -10.14 -2.25
C ASP A 94 -15.23 -9.95 -0.87
N GLY A 95 -14.28 -9.02 -0.74
CA GLY A 95 -13.59 -8.72 0.53
C GLY A 95 -12.57 -9.78 0.98
N VAL A 96 -12.10 -10.63 0.07
CA VAL A 96 -11.07 -11.65 0.33
C VAL A 96 -9.66 -11.01 0.36
N LEU A 97 -9.46 -9.98 -0.46
CA LEU A 97 -8.24 -9.16 -0.48
C LEU A 97 -8.57 -7.76 0.04
N THR A 98 -8.11 -7.44 1.25
CA THR A 98 -8.58 -6.27 1.99
C THR A 98 -7.56 -5.14 2.16
N GLY A 99 -6.30 -5.36 1.82
CA GLY A 99 -5.26 -4.36 2.03
C GLY A 99 -3.92 -4.71 1.39
N PHE A 100 -2.99 -3.78 1.45
CA PHE A 100 -1.62 -3.97 1.00
C PHE A 100 -0.73 -4.51 2.12
N SER A 101 0.38 -5.14 1.74
CA SER A 101 1.44 -5.61 2.64
C SER A 101 2.78 -5.30 1.98
N ILE A 102 3.73 -4.75 2.74
CA ILE A 102 5.07 -4.45 2.25
C ILE A 102 6.01 -5.62 2.51
N VAL A 103 6.80 -5.96 1.50
CA VAL A 103 8.05 -6.70 1.68
C VAL A 103 9.18 -5.71 1.49
N GLY A 104 10.02 -5.57 2.51
CA GLY A 104 11.18 -4.69 2.48
C GLY A 104 12.14 -5.05 3.60
N TYR A 105 13.34 -4.49 3.55
CA TYR A 105 14.31 -4.58 4.64
C TYR A 105 14.25 -3.27 5.43
N ALA A 106 13.87 -3.36 6.70
CA ALA A 106 13.95 -2.25 7.63
C ALA A 106 14.89 -2.62 8.79
N ARG A 107 15.63 -1.64 9.30
CA ARG A 107 16.39 -1.81 10.55
C ARG A 107 15.48 -1.39 11.71
N ARG A 108 15.10 -2.35 12.55
CA ARG A 108 14.40 -2.06 13.81
C ARG A 108 15.36 -1.42 14.81
N VAL A 109 14.93 -0.33 15.42
CA VAL A 109 15.61 0.31 16.55
C VAL A 109 14.66 0.27 17.76
N PRO A 110 15.13 -0.09 18.97
CA PRO A 110 14.30 -0.02 20.16
C PRO A 110 13.83 1.41 20.39
N THR A 111 12.57 1.58 20.78
CA THR A 111 12.06 2.84 21.34
C THR A 111 12.36 2.86 22.84
N ASP A 112 12.99 3.93 23.32
CA ASP A 112 13.26 4.17 24.74
C ASP A 112 11.99 4.35 25.59
#